data_AF-A0A354H223-F1
#
_entry.id   AF-A0A354H223-F1
#
_cell.length_a   1.000
_cell.length_b   1.000
_cell.length_c   1.000
_cell.angle_alpha   90.00
_cell.angle_beta   90.00
_cell.angle_gamma   90.00
#
_symmetry.space_group_name_H-M   'P 1'
#
loop_
_entity.id
_entity.type
_entity.pdbx_description
1 polymer ?
#
loop_
_entity_poly.entity_id
_entity_poly.type
_entity_poly.pdbx_seq_one_letter_code
_entity_poly.pdbx_strand_id
1 'polypeptide(L)'
;MFMMIANYLCTTLSWHIGINYFDNHKKLKFMQSIALVNISQLGKYIPGKLWSYMIQIYWLASKGIPKTTVLYLNIVTTLLPILVSLLIGSLLLMLLPNWYHMKTEILMFIGLLLVINLVLFNKNFLKSFIGIISKITRQKISFYQLSTRRIISMQLFYIAGAFFWALAGCFISLSIGFSLDSLKILFISSAMLLGDVIGFLILIAPGGLGVREGTMFLILKGTGIIQFALIFPIVMRLLCIVTDLIMGIVSVLIISRSKYFSRNNN
;
A
#
# COMPACT_ATOMS: atom_id res chain seq x y z
N MET A 1 -11.04 -4.63 -13.12
CA MET A 1 -11.24 -3.47 -12.22
C MET A 1 -11.81 -3.82 -10.86
N PHE A 2 -12.87 -4.65 -10.74
CA PHE A 2 -13.47 -4.98 -9.44
C PHE A 2 -12.46 -5.44 -8.37
N MET A 3 -11.55 -6.35 -8.72
CA MET A 3 -10.50 -6.83 -7.79
C MET A 3 -9.51 -5.73 -7.38
N MET A 4 -9.23 -4.76 -8.26
CA MET A 4 -8.40 -3.61 -7.90
C MET A 4 -9.12 -2.71 -6.88
N ILE A 5 -10.41 -2.47 -7.08
CA ILE A 5 -11.23 -1.71 -6.12
C ILE A 5 -11.29 -2.44 -4.78
N ALA A 6 -11.44 -3.77 -4.78
CA ALA A 6 -11.40 -4.58 -3.56
C ALA A 6 -10.08 -4.41 -2.79
N ASN A 7 -8.93 -4.40 -3.48
CA ASN A 7 -7.65 -4.08 -2.85
C ASN A 7 -7.65 -2.67 -2.21
N TYR A 8 -8.16 -1.65 -2.91
CA TYR A 8 -8.24 -0.27 -2.39
C TYR A 8 -9.18 -0.18 -1.16
N LEU A 9 -10.24 -0.96 -1.12
CA LEU A 9 -11.14 -1.04 0.04
C LEU A 9 -10.44 -1.72 1.22
N CYS A 10 -9.67 -2.79 0.99
CA CYS A 10 -8.88 -3.45 2.03
C CYS A 10 -7.84 -2.50 2.64
N THR A 11 -7.10 -1.75 1.83
CA THR A 11 -6.13 -0.76 2.33
C THR A 11 -6.82 0.38 3.09
N THR A 12 -7.98 0.83 2.61
CA THR A 12 -8.81 1.83 3.31
C THR A 12 -9.34 1.30 4.65
N LEU A 13 -9.75 0.04 4.73
CA LEU A 13 -10.21 -0.62 5.96
C LEU A 13 -9.09 -0.71 6.99
N SER A 14 -7.88 -1.10 6.57
CA SER A 14 -6.70 -1.09 7.45
C SER A 14 -6.46 0.30 8.04
N TRP A 15 -6.48 1.34 7.21
CA TRP A 15 -6.31 2.72 7.66
C TRP A 15 -7.45 3.16 8.60
N HIS A 16 -8.70 2.79 8.28
CA HIS A 16 -9.89 3.09 9.09
C HIS A 16 -9.80 2.49 10.51
N ILE A 17 -9.35 1.25 10.63
CA ILE A 17 -9.14 0.57 11.92
C ILE A 17 -8.05 1.28 12.74
N GLY A 18 -6.99 1.72 12.06
CA GLY A 18 -5.88 2.43 12.67
C GLY A 18 -6.29 3.80 13.21
N ILE A 19 -6.98 4.63 12.41
CA ILE A 19 -7.37 5.99 12.85
C ILE A 19 -8.43 5.97 13.96
N ASN A 20 -9.41 5.05 13.89
CA ASN A 20 -10.45 4.91 14.90
C ASN A 20 -9.95 4.30 16.22
N TYR A 21 -8.64 4.02 16.35
CA TYR A 21 -8.02 3.73 17.62
C TYR A 21 -7.71 4.97 18.44
N PHE A 22 -7.28 6.03 17.77
CA PHE A 22 -6.74 7.22 18.42
C PHE A 22 -7.81 8.23 18.80
N ASP A 23 -9.02 8.07 18.26
CA ASP A 23 -10.11 9.01 18.46
C ASP A 23 -10.97 8.60 19.68
N ASN A 24 -10.82 9.36 20.77
CA ASN A 24 -11.67 9.26 21.96
C ASN A 24 -12.96 10.11 21.86
N HIS A 25 -13.13 10.91 20.80
CA HIS A 25 -14.21 11.90 20.74
C HIS A 25 -15.27 11.56 19.69
N LYS A 26 -14.95 11.23 18.41
CA LYS A 26 -15.95 10.80 17.40
C LYS A 26 -15.38 9.95 16.26
N LYS A 27 -15.49 8.62 16.39
CA LYS A 27 -15.13 7.64 15.35
C LYS A 27 -15.54 8.09 13.94
N LEU A 28 -14.59 8.09 13.02
CA LEU A 28 -14.82 8.38 11.61
C LEU A 28 -15.71 7.29 11.01
N LYS A 29 -16.64 7.69 10.14
CA LYS A 29 -17.43 6.74 9.33
C LYS A 29 -16.54 6.17 8.21
N PHE A 30 -16.78 4.92 7.82
CA PHE A 30 -15.99 4.29 6.76
C PHE A 30 -16.00 5.07 5.43
N MET A 31 -17.13 5.68 5.07
CA MET A 31 -17.22 6.57 3.89
C MET A 31 -16.25 7.76 3.95
N GLN A 32 -15.99 8.32 5.14
CA GLN A 32 -15.02 9.40 5.31
C GLN A 32 -13.59 8.88 5.12
N SER A 33 -13.30 7.66 5.57
CA SER A 33 -12.02 7.01 5.33
C SER A 33 -11.81 6.72 3.85
N ILE A 34 -12.83 6.24 3.12
CA ILE A 34 -12.77 6.08 1.65
C ILE A 34 -12.40 7.41 1.01
N ALA A 35 -13.15 8.47 1.31
CA ALA A 35 -12.90 9.77 0.70
C ALA A 35 -11.48 10.28 0.99
N LEU A 36 -11.06 10.22 2.25
CA LEU A 36 -9.79 10.79 2.69
C LEU A 36 -8.59 9.98 2.20
N VAL A 37 -8.63 8.65 2.24
CA VAL A 37 -7.53 7.79 1.80
C VAL A 37 -7.35 7.88 0.29
N ASN A 38 -8.44 7.79 -0.49
CA ASN A 38 -8.35 7.73 -1.94
C ASN A 38 -8.06 9.10 -2.57
N ILE A 39 -8.60 10.21 -2.05
CA ILE A 39 -8.19 11.54 -2.51
C ILE A 39 -6.71 11.82 -2.22
N SER A 40 -6.21 11.31 -1.09
CA SER A 40 -4.80 11.33 -0.75
C SER A 40 -3.93 10.54 -1.72
N GLN A 41 -4.42 9.41 -2.25
CA GLN A 41 -3.66 8.63 -3.22
C GLN A 41 -3.39 9.40 -4.51
N LEU A 42 -4.25 10.35 -4.90
CA LEU A 42 -4.01 11.21 -6.08
C LEU A 42 -2.78 12.11 -5.88
N GLY A 43 -2.39 12.40 -4.64
CA GLY A 43 -1.18 13.16 -4.33
C GLY A 43 0.10 12.49 -4.85
N LYS A 44 0.09 11.18 -5.15
CA LYS A 44 1.26 10.45 -5.67
C LYS A 44 1.68 10.88 -7.08
N TYR A 45 0.80 11.60 -7.80
CA TYR A 45 1.07 12.15 -9.12
C TYR A 45 1.67 13.57 -9.07
N ILE A 46 1.68 14.20 -7.89
CA ILE A 46 2.26 15.54 -7.69
C ILE A 46 3.74 15.39 -7.28
N PRO A 47 4.66 16.21 -7.81
CA PRO A 47 6.07 16.15 -7.41
C PRO A 47 6.25 16.39 -5.91
N GLY A 48 6.74 15.36 -5.21
CA GLY A 48 6.94 15.31 -3.75
C GLY A 48 6.03 14.28 -3.06
N LYS A 49 6.58 13.13 -2.61
CA LYS A 49 5.77 12.04 -2.00
C LYS A 49 4.96 12.44 -0.75
N LEU A 50 5.25 13.61 -0.17
CA LEU A 50 4.56 14.12 1.01
C LEU A 50 3.13 14.60 0.70
N TRP A 51 2.83 15.00 -0.54
CA TRP A 51 1.50 15.47 -0.93
C TRP A 51 0.40 14.44 -0.65
N SER A 52 0.71 13.15 -0.82
CA SER A 52 -0.23 12.07 -0.58
C SER A 52 -0.75 12.03 0.86
N TYR A 53 0.02 12.53 1.83
CA TYR A 53 -0.33 12.47 3.25
C TYR A 53 -0.78 13.82 3.83
N MET A 54 -0.49 14.93 3.14
CA MET A 54 -0.85 16.27 3.64
C MET A 54 -2.35 16.42 3.87
N ILE A 55 -3.20 15.95 2.94
CA ILE A 55 -4.66 16.04 3.05
C ILE A 55 -5.15 15.36 4.34
N GLN A 56 -4.67 14.15 4.62
CA GLN A 56 -4.99 13.42 5.85
C GLN A 56 -4.54 14.18 7.09
N ILE A 57 -3.31 14.71 7.10
CA ILE A 57 -2.74 15.45 8.23
C ILE A 57 -3.54 16.72 8.53
N TYR A 58 -3.83 17.55 7.52
CA TYR A 58 -4.56 18.80 7.71
C TYR A 58 -6.01 18.55 8.15
N TRP A 59 -6.69 17.59 7.52
CA TRP A 59 -8.09 17.33 7.84
C TRP A 59 -8.26 16.72 9.23
N LEU A 60 -7.43 15.75 9.60
CA LEU A 60 -7.49 15.13 10.93
C LEU A 60 -7.03 16.11 12.02
N ALA A 61 -6.03 16.96 11.74
CA ALA A 61 -5.64 18.04 12.66
C ALA A 61 -6.78 19.03 12.91
N SER A 62 -7.58 19.35 11.88
CA SER A 62 -8.78 20.20 12.04
C SER A 62 -9.87 19.57 12.93
N LYS A 63 -9.80 18.24 13.14
CA LYS A 63 -10.66 17.48 14.07
C LYS A 63 -10.04 17.29 15.46
N GLY A 64 -8.93 17.96 15.76
CA GLY A 64 -8.24 17.86 17.04
C GLY A 64 -7.30 16.65 17.18
N ILE A 65 -7.09 15.87 16.12
CA ILE A 65 -6.15 14.74 16.16
C ILE A 65 -4.72 15.27 16.00
N PRO A 66 -3.78 14.93 16.90
CA PRO A 66 -2.40 15.39 16.80
C PRO A 66 -1.76 15.00 15.45
N LYS A 67 -1.13 15.95 14.76
CA LYS A 67 -0.44 15.72 13.47
C LYS A 67 0.56 14.56 13.55
N THR A 68 1.20 14.42 14.71
CA THR A 68 2.16 13.37 15.07
C THR A 68 1.54 11.97 15.04
N THR A 69 0.29 11.84 15.51
CA THR A 69 -0.49 10.60 15.48
C THR A 69 -0.86 10.22 14.05
N VAL A 70 -1.27 11.20 13.24
CA VAL A 70 -1.59 10.97 11.82
C VAL A 70 -0.36 10.54 11.03
N LEU A 71 0.78 11.22 11.26
CA LEU A 71 2.05 10.86 10.65
C LEU A 71 2.49 9.44 11.02
N TYR A 72 2.36 9.08 12.31
CA TYR A 72 2.61 7.72 12.77
C TYR A 72 1.72 6.69 12.08
N LEU A 73 0.41 6.94 12.01
CA LEU A 73 -0.53 6.06 11.31
C LEU A 73 -0.10 5.87 9.85
N ASN A 74 0.25 6.95 9.16
CA ASN A 74 0.65 6.92 7.76
C ASN A 74 1.95 6.15 7.54
N ILE A 75 2.92 6.25 8.45
CA ILE A 75 4.13 5.42 8.43
C ILE A 75 3.74 3.93 8.54
N VAL A 76 2.91 3.57 9.51
CA VAL A 76 2.47 2.18 9.72
C VAL A 76 1.71 1.66 8.50
N THR A 77 0.78 2.44 7.96
CA THR A 77 -0.01 2.05 6.78
C THR A 77 0.78 2.08 5.48
N THR A 78 2.00 2.64 5.48
CA THR A 78 2.94 2.53 4.36
C THR A 78 3.83 1.30 4.50
N LEU A 79 4.39 1.07 5.70
CA LEU A 79 5.35 -0.01 5.95
C LEU A 79 4.70 -1.41 5.93
N LEU A 80 3.51 -1.55 6.53
CA LEU A 80 2.82 -2.85 6.58
C LEU A 80 2.53 -3.45 5.20
N PRO A 81 1.90 -2.75 4.24
CA PRO A 81 1.66 -3.32 2.91
C PRO A 81 2.94 -3.59 2.13
N ILE A 82 4.00 -2.79 2.32
CA ILE A 82 5.33 -3.06 1.73
C ILE A 82 5.86 -4.39 2.24
N LEU A 83 5.86 -4.61 3.55
CA LEU A 83 6.33 -5.87 4.14
C LEU A 83 5.49 -7.06 3.69
N VAL A 84 4.16 -6.94 3.70
CA VAL A 84 3.26 -8.00 3.23
C VAL A 84 3.54 -8.35 1.77
N SER A 85 3.64 -7.35 0.91
CA SER A 85 3.86 -7.56 -0.54
C SER A 85 5.26 -8.08 -0.84
N LEU A 86 6.29 -7.64 -0.11
CA LEU A 86 7.64 -8.21 -0.22
C LEU A 86 7.69 -9.65 0.27
N LEU A 87 7.11 -9.96 1.42
CA LEU A 87 7.08 -11.32 1.98
C LEU A 87 6.35 -12.28 1.04
N ILE A 88 5.11 -11.96 0.65
CA ILE A 88 4.32 -12.81 -0.24
C ILE A 88 4.96 -12.85 -1.63
N GLY A 89 5.34 -11.70 -2.18
CA GLY A 89 5.95 -11.60 -3.51
C GLY A 89 7.25 -12.39 -3.65
N SER A 90 8.13 -12.32 -2.64
CA SER A 90 9.39 -13.09 -2.61
C SER A 90 9.17 -14.57 -2.32
N LEU A 91 8.19 -14.94 -1.48
CA LEU A 91 7.77 -16.32 -1.30
C LEU A 91 7.32 -16.93 -2.64
N LEU A 92 6.47 -16.22 -3.38
CA LEU A 92 6.00 -16.65 -4.69
C LEU A 92 7.16 -16.70 -5.70
N LEU A 93 8.08 -15.73 -5.66
CA LEU A 93 9.26 -15.69 -6.50
C LEU A 93 10.15 -16.93 -6.30
N MET A 94 10.32 -17.35 -5.04
CA MET A 94 11.12 -18.52 -4.67
C MET A 94 10.57 -19.84 -5.24
N LEU A 95 9.26 -19.91 -5.50
CA LEU A 95 8.59 -21.07 -6.09
C LEU A 95 8.78 -21.15 -7.61
N LEU A 96 9.37 -20.13 -8.24
CA LEU A 96 9.56 -20.07 -9.69
C LEU A 96 10.87 -20.78 -10.10
N PRO A 97 10.85 -21.63 -11.14
CA PRO A 97 12.04 -22.38 -11.59
C PRO A 97 13.24 -21.48 -11.91
N ASN A 98 13.01 -20.36 -12.57
CA ASN A 98 14.05 -19.42 -12.99
C ASN A 98 14.82 -18.80 -11.81
N TRP A 99 14.25 -18.84 -10.61
CA TRP A 99 14.80 -18.21 -9.40
C TRP A 99 15.38 -19.22 -8.41
N TYR A 100 15.40 -20.52 -8.74
CA TYR A 100 15.93 -21.57 -7.86
C TYR A 100 17.41 -21.39 -7.51
N HIS A 101 18.23 -20.84 -8.42
CA HIS A 101 19.63 -20.55 -8.13
C HIS A 101 19.82 -19.54 -7.00
N MET A 102 18.83 -18.66 -6.78
CA MET A 102 18.85 -17.60 -5.77
C MET A 102 18.02 -17.96 -4.52
N LYS A 103 17.58 -19.22 -4.38
CA LYS A 103 16.65 -19.66 -3.33
C LYS A 103 17.17 -19.34 -1.93
N THR A 104 18.45 -19.59 -1.66
CA THR A 104 19.06 -19.31 -0.34
C THR A 104 19.08 -17.82 -0.04
N GLU A 105 19.42 -16.98 -1.02
CA GLU A 105 19.43 -15.53 -0.89
C GLU A 105 18.02 -14.97 -0.64
N ILE A 106 17.03 -15.48 -1.37
CA ILE A 106 15.62 -15.12 -1.17
C ILE A 106 15.15 -15.55 0.22
N LEU A 107 15.53 -16.73 0.71
CA LEU A 107 15.22 -17.19 2.08
C LEU A 107 15.84 -16.29 3.15
N MET A 108 17.10 -15.89 2.99
CA MET A 108 17.76 -14.94 3.89
C MET A 108 17.05 -13.58 3.88
N PHE A 109 16.65 -13.12 2.70
CA PHE A 109 15.87 -11.88 2.55
C PHE A 109 14.50 -11.97 3.23
N ILE A 110 13.77 -13.08 3.05
CA ILE A 110 12.50 -13.34 3.75
C ILE A 110 12.73 -13.37 5.27
N GLY A 111 13.78 -14.05 5.74
CA GLY A 111 14.15 -14.08 7.16
C GLY A 111 14.38 -12.68 7.73
N LEU A 112 15.12 -11.83 7.00
CA LEU A 112 15.33 -10.43 7.36
C LEU A 112 13.99 -9.65 7.43
N LEU A 113 13.10 -9.82 6.45
CA LEU A 113 11.79 -9.18 6.44
C LEU A 113 10.92 -9.62 7.62
N LEU A 114 10.97 -10.90 8.01
CA LEU A 114 10.27 -11.41 9.19
C LEU A 114 10.82 -10.79 10.47
N VAL A 115 12.15 -10.65 10.60
CA VAL A 115 12.76 -9.93 11.73
C VAL A 115 12.29 -8.48 11.77
N ILE A 116 12.29 -7.77 10.63
CA ILE A 116 11.78 -6.39 10.55
C ILE A 116 10.30 -6.32 10.96
N ASN A 117 9.47 -7.28 10.52
CA ASN A 117 8.07 -7.36 10.90
C ASN A 117 7.91 -7.57 12.42
N LEU A 118 8.70 -8.47 13.04
CA LEU A 118 8.73 -8.66 14.49
C LEU A 118 9.15 -7.40 15.26
N VAL A 119 10.13 -6.67 14.72
CA VAL A 119 10.59 -5.40 15.28
C VAL A 119 9.49 -4.33 15.25
N LEU A 120 8.63 -4.30 14.22
CA LEU A 120 7.46 -3.41 14.18
C LEU A 120 6.41 -3.73 15.26
N PHE A 121 6.32 -4.99 15.69
CA PHE A 121 5.47 -5.35 16.84
C PHE A 121 6.10 -4.98 18.18
N ASN A 122 7.41 -4.75 18.23
CA ASN A 122 8.12 -4.41 19.45
C ASN A 122 7.91 -2.93 19.82
N LYS A 123 7.19 -2.72 20.92
CA LYS A 123 6.87 -1.40 21.49
C LYS A 123 8.09 -0.54 21.77
N ASN A 124 9.18 -1.15 22.23
CA ASN A 124 10.38 -0.42 22.62
C ASN A 124 11.11 0.12 21.39
N PHE A 125 11.11 -0.62 20.28
CA PHE A 125 11.79 -0.20 19.06
C PHE A 125 11.06 0.95 18.38
N LEU A 126 9.74 0.87 18.24
CA LEU A 126 8.94 1.98 17.70
C LEU A 126 9.12 3.27 18.50
N LYS A 127 9.11 3.17 19.84
CA LYS A 127 9.34 4.31 20.72
C LYS A 127 10.73 4.92 20.51
N SER A 128 11.76 4.10 20.34
CA SER A 128 13.13 4.55 20.09
C SER A 128 13.28 5.23 18.74
N PHE A 129 12.72 4.63 17.67
CA PHE A 129 12.75 5.19 16.32
C PHE A 129 12.02 6.55 16.24
N ILE A 130 10.86 6.65 16.90
CA ILE A 130 10.13 7.92 17.01
C ILE A 130 10.89 8.93 17.87
N GLY A 131 11.59 8.49 18.91
CA GLY A 131 12.52 9.31 19.68
C GLY A 131 13.61 9.93 18.80
N ILE A 132 14.20 9.14 17.91
CA ILE A 132 15.21 9.63 16.94
C ILE A 132 14.59 10.66 15.99
N ILE A 133 13.43 10.34 15.40
CA ILE A 133 12.73 11.28 14.50
C ILE A 133 12.38 12.57 15.24
N SER A 134 11.90 12.48 16.49
CA SER A 134 11.55 13.65 17.30
C SER A 134 12.76 14.56 17.59
N LYS A 135 13.95 13.98 17.78
CA LYS A 135 15.21 14.73 17.93
C LYS A 135 15.63 15.41 16.63
N ILE A 136 15.53 14.70 15.50
CA ILE A 136 15.89 15.24 14.18
C ILE A 136 14.93 16.37 13.76
N THR A 137 13.63 16.16 13.95
CA THR A 137 12.57 17.12 13.57
C THR A 137 12.33 18.21 14.61
N ARG A 138 12.92 18.09 15.82
CA ARG A 138 12.71 18.97 16.98
C ARG A 138 11.24 19.12 17.40
N GLN A 139 10.38 18.16 17.05
CA GLN A 139 8.96 18.17 17.41
C GLN A 139 8.67 17.15 18.51
N LYS A 140 7.86 17.52 19.51
CA LYS A 140 7.37 16.57 20.52
C LYS A 140 6.32 15.65 19.87
N ILE A 141 6.77 14.47 19.41
CA ILE A 141 5.89 13.47 18.82
C ILE A 141 5.18 12.71 19.94
N SER A 142 3.91 13.03 20.18
CA SER A 142 3.05 12.27 21.09
C SER A 142 2.79 10.88 20.50
N PHE A 143 3.33 9.86 21.17
CA PHE A 143 3.22 8.46 20.76
C PHE A 143 2.05 7.78 21.46
N TYR A 144 0.98 7.53 20.72
CA TYR A 144 0.00 6.51 21.09
C TYR A 144 0.28 5.28 20.21
N GLN A 145 0.63 4.16 20.83
CA GLN A 145 0.96 2.95 20.08
C GLN A 145 -0.29 2.16 19.76
N LEU A 146 -0.47 1.78 18.49
CA LEU A 146 -1.49 0.79 18.11
C LEU A 146 -1.30 -0.51 18.89
N SER A 147 -2.39 -1.08 19.40
CA SER A 147 -2.31 -2.39 20.05
C SER A 147 -1.87 -3.47 19.05
N THR A 148 -1.09 -4.45 19.52
CA THR A 148 -0.59 -5.57 18.70
C THR A 148 -1.72 -6.25 17.93
N ARG A 149 -2.88 -6.47 18.58
CA ARG A 149 -4.08 -7.03 17.96
C ARG A 149 -4.56 -6.23 16.74
N ARG A 150 -4.45 -4.89 16.77
CA ARG A 150 -4.85 -4.03 15.65
C ARG A 150 -3.82 -4.08 14.52
N ILE A 151 -2.53 -4.09 14.83
CA ILE A 151 -1.48 -4.25 13.82
C ILE A 151 -1.67 -5.58 13.08
N ILE A 152 -1.95 -6.68 13.81
CA ILE A 152 -2.29 -7.98 13.21
C ILE A 152 -3.54 -7.88 12.34
N SER A 153 -4.61 -7.23 12.83
CA SER A 153 -5.84 -7.04 12.04
C SER A 153 -5.59 -6.24 10.76
N MET A 154 -4.82 -5.16 10.82
CA MET A 154 -4.44 -4.37 9.65
C MET A 154 -3.59 -5.20 8.67
N GLN A 155 -2.67 -6.02 9.18
CA GLN A 155 -1.84 -6.91 8.37
C GLN A 155 -2.69 -7.96 7.64
N LEU A 156 -3.70 -8.54 8.29
CA LEU A 156 -4.65 -9.46 7.65
C LEU A 156 -5.40 -8.79 6.49
N PHE A 157 -5.86 -7.54 6.65
CA PHE A 157 -6.48 -6.80 5.56
C PHE A 157 -5.50 -6.47 4.43
N TYR A 158 -4.23 -6.19 4.74
CA TYR A 158 -3.21 -6.04 3.69
C TYR A 158 -2.89 -7.35 2.96
N ILE A 159 -2.93 -8.50 3.65
CA ILE A 159 -2.81 -9.82 3.01
C ILE A 159 -4.00 -10.06 2.07
N ALA A 160 -5.23 -9.74 2.52
CA ALA A 160 -6.41 -9.81 1.66
C ALA A 160 -6.31 -8.85 0.46
N GLY A 161 -5.81 -7.64 0.67
CA GLY A 161 -5.54 -6.67 -0.41
C GLY A 161 -4.51 -7.19 -1.41
N ALA A 162 -3.41 -7.76 -0.94
CA ALA A 162 -2.38 -8.41 -1.77
C ALA A 162 -2.95 -9.57 -2.59
N PHE A 163 -3.84 -10.37 -1.99
CA PHE A 163 -4.55 -11.43 -2.69
C PHE A 163 -5.44 -10.87 -3.81
N PHE A 164 -6.26 -9.85 -3.53
CA PHE A 164 -7.08 -9.20 -4.57
C PHE A 164 -6.24 -8.52 -5.64
N TRP A 165 -5.07 -7.99 -5.28
CA TRP A 165 -4.12 -7.40 -6.21
C TRP A 165 -3.58 -8.46 -7.19
N ALA A 166 -3.07 -9.58 -6.68
CA ALA A 166 -2.61 -10.70 -7.50
C ALA A 166 -3.73 -11.28 -8.39
N LEU A 167 -4.93 -11.43 -7.82
CA LEU A 167 -6.10 -11.91 -8.54
C LEU A 167 -6.53 -10.95 -9.66
N ALA A 168 -6.39 -9.64 -9.46
CA ALA A 168 -6.65 -8.64 -10.49
C ALA A 168 -5.75 -8.87 -11.72
N GLY A 169 -4.47 -9.15 -11.54
CA GLY A 169 -3.57 -9.45 -12.66
C GLY A 169 -3.94 -10.70 -13.41
N CYS A 170 -4.35 -11.75 -12.69
CA CYS A 170 -4.78 -13.00 -13.32
C CYS A 170 -6.03 -12.77 -14.20
N PHE A 171 -7.01 -12.00 -13.71
CA PHE A 171 -8.18 -11.66 -14.53
C PHE A 171 -7.83 -10.75 -15.72
N ILE A 172 -6.92 -9.81 -15.52
CA ILE A 172 -6.47 -8.91 -16.59
C ILE A 172 -5.68 -9.68 -17.64
N SER A 173 -4.82 -10.63 -17.24
CA SER A 173 -4.08 -11.47 -18.17
C SER A 173 -5.03 -12.34 -19.00
N LEU A 174 -6.06 -12.94 -18.38
CA LEU A 174 -7.12 -13.64 -19.12
C LEU A 174 -7.84 -12.71 -20.12
N SER A 175 -8.11 -11.47 -19.70
CA SER A 175 -8.83 -10.49 -20.54
C SER A 175 -8.05 -10.07 -21.79
N ILE A 176 -6.70 -10.11 -21.74
CA ILE A 176 -5.84 -9.84 -22.90
C ILE A 176 -5.51 -11.11 -23.70
N GLY A 177 -6.22 -12.22 -23.47
CA GLY A 177 -6.06 -13.47 -24.22
C GLY A 177 -4.91 -14.36 -23.74
N PHE A 178 -4.34 -14.09 -22.56
CA PHE A 178 -3.23 -14.88 -22.03
C PHE A 178 -3.75 -16.10 -21.25
N SER A 179 -3.41 -17.30 -21.72
CA SER A 179 -3.76 -18.55 -21.04
C SER A 179 -3.03 -18.66 -19.69
N LEU A 180 -3.79 -18.97 -18.64
CA LEU A 180 -3.26 -19.18 -17.30
C LEU A 180 -2.96 -20.64 -17.05
N ASP A 181 -1.76 -20.88 -16.52
CA ASP A 181 -1.36 -22.13 -15.87
C ASP A 181 -0.82 -21.77 -14.48
N SER A 182 -0.75 -22.76 -13.59
CA SER A 182 -0.22 -22.67 -12.22
C SER A 182 1.07 -21.85 -12.12
N LEU A 183 2.07 -22.12 -12.96
CA LEU A 183 3.33 -21.36 -12.99
C LEU A 183 3.13 -19.91 -13.43
N LYS A 184 2.29 -19.66 -14.43
CA LYS A 184 2.03 -18.30 -14.93
C LYS A 184 1.30 -17.45 -13.87
N ILE A 185 0.40 -18.07 -13.10
CA ILE A 185 -0.27 -17.42 -11.96
C ILE A 185 0.77 -16.97 -10.92
N LEU A 186 1.77 -17.80 -10.62
CA LEU A 186 2.87 -17.44 -9.71
C LEU A 186 3.70 -16.28 -10.26
N PHE A 187 4.08 -16.32 -11.54
CA PHE A 187 4.82 -15.22 -12.19
C PHE A 187 4.05 -13.91 -12.13
N ILE A 188 2.77 -13.91 -12.50
CA ILE A 188 1.92 -12.71 -12.50
C ILE A 188 1.75 -12.19 -11.08
N SER A 189 1.42 -13.06 -10.13
CA SER A 189 1.21 -12.68 -8.74
C SER A 189 2.47 -12.09 -8.09
N SER A 190 3.63 -12.71 -8.32
CA SER A 190 4.92 -12.20 -7.84
C SER A 190 5.28 -10.86 -8.49
N ALA A 191 5.11 -10.74 -9.81
CA ALA A 191 5.36 -9.50 -10.55
C ALA A 191 4.49 -8.34 -10.04
N MET A 192 3.22 -8.61 -9.76
CA MET A 192 2.28 -7.61 -9.24
C MET A 192 2.65 -7.12 -7.85
N LEU A 193 3.03 -8.01 -6.94
CA LEU A 193 3.37 -7.64 -5.57
C LEU A 193 4.73 -6.93 -5.50
N LEU A 194 5.75 -7.48 -6.15
CA LEU A 194 7.11 -6.94 -6.11
C LEU A 194 7.25 -5.67 -6.95
N GLY A 195 6.62 -5.61 -8.12
CA GLY A 195 6.64 -4.43 -8.98
C GLY A 195 6.07 -3.20 -8.30
N ASP A 196 4.96 -3.36 -7.57
CA ASP A 196 4.33 -2.26 -6.84
C ASP A 196 5.23 -1.72 -5.73
N VAL A 197 5.86 -2.60 -4.95
CA VAL A 197 6.76 -2.17 -3.88
C VAL A 197 8.03 -1.54 -4.43
N ILE A 198 8.69 -2.18 -5.39
CA ILE A 198 9.95 -1.69 -5.94
C ILE A 198 9.73 -0.35 -6.64
N GLY A 199 8.62 -0.19 -7.38
CA GLY A 199 8.21 1.09 -7.93
C GLY A 199 7.93 2.15 -6.85
N PHE A 200 7.28 1.76 -5.74
CA PHE A 200 7.00 2.68 -4.63
C PHE A 200 8.26 3.12 -3.89
N LEU A 201 9.26 2.26 -3.70
CA LEU A 201 10.48 2.58 -2.93
C LEU A 201 11.34 3.66 -3.61
N ILE A 202 11.28 3.76 -4.93
CA ILE A 202 12.12 4.69 -5.68
C ILE A 202 11.54 6.10 -5.56
N LEU A 203 12.32 6.99 -4.94
CA LEU A 203 11.92 8.35 -4.59
C LEU A 203 11.97 9.32 -5.78
N ILE A 204 12.81 9.01 -6.76
CA ILE A 204 13.17 9.92 -7.85
C ILE A 204 12.12 9.88 -8.99
N ALA A 205 11.45 8.74 -9.19
CA ALA A 205 10.45 8.58 -10.25
C ALA A 205 9.02 8.79 -9.70
N PRO A 206 8.28 9.80 -10.18
CA PRO A 206 6.90 10.02 -9.75
C PRO A 206 6.03 8.81 -10.13
N GLY A 207 5.31 8.25 -9.16
CA GLY A 207 4.52 7.04 -9.34
C GLY A 207 5.31 5.77 -9.73
N GLY A 208 6.61 5.72 -9.45
CA GLY A 208 7.45 4.55 -9.75
C GLY A 208 7.68 4.29 -11.24
N LEU A 209 7.55 5.33 -12.07
CA LEU A 209 7.71 5.29 -13.52
C LEU A 209 8.97 4.54 -13.97
N GLY A 210 8.78 3.56 -14.85
CA GLY A 210 9.84 2.80 -15.49
C GLY A 210 10.34 1.64 -14.63
N VAL A 211 10.43 1.82 -13.31
CA VAL A 211 11.00 0.80 -12.43
C VAL A 211 9.98 -0.26 -12.06
N ARG A 212 8.73 0.12 -11.77
CA ARG A 212 7.64 -0.85 -11.59
C ARG A 212 7.50 -1.72 -12.83
N GLU A 213 7.44 -1.09 -13.99
CA GLU A 213 7.28 -1.76 -15.27
C GLU A 213 8.50 -2.65 -15.59
N GLY A 214 9.70 -2.17 -15.30
CA GLY A 214 10.94 -2.94 -15.43
C GLY A 214 10.98 -4.17 -14.51
N THR A 215 10.58 -4.03 -13.24
CA THR A 215 10.48 -5.15 -12.31
C THR A 215 9.45 -6.18 -12.79
N MET A 216 8.27 -5.73 -13.20
CA MET A 216 7.24 -6.62 -13.74
C MET A 216 7.75 -7.33 -14.99
N PHE A 217 8.40 -6.62 -15.92
CA PHE A 217 9.00 -7.21 -17.12
C PHE A 217 10.05 -8.27 -16.78
N LEU A 218 10.97 -7.99 -15.83
CA LEU A 218 12.03 -8.91 -15.43
C LEU A 218 11.50 -10.22 -14.84
N ILE A 219 10.39 -10.17 -14.12
CA ILE A 219 9.76 -11.36 -13.56
C ILE A 219 8.95 -12.07 -14.67
N LEU A 220 8.13 -11.32 -15.41
CA LEU A 220 7.21 -11.87 -16.40
C LEU A 220 7.89 -12.43 -17.65
N LYS A 221 9.11 -12.00 -18.01
CA LYS A 221 9.86 -12.64 -19.11
C LYS A 221 10.07 -14.14 -18.85
N GLY A 222 10.08 -14.56 -17.58
CA GLY A 222 10.15 -15.97 -17.19
C GLY A 222 8.94 -16.81 -17.60
N THR A 223 7.83 -16.18 -18.03
CA THR A 223 6.68 -16.87 -18.61
C THR A 223 6.94 -17.40 -20.03
N GLY A 224 8.06 -17.04 -20.66
CA GLY A 224 8.43 -17.43 -22.02
C GLY A 224 7.79 -16.58 -23.13
N ILE A 225 6.93 -15.61 -22.79
CA ILE A 225 6.22 -14.78 -23.77
C ILE A 225 6.62 -13.32 -23.57
N ILE A 226 7.62 -12.87 -24.34
CA ILE A 226 8.19 -11.51 -24.22
C ILE A 226 7.16 -10.40 -24.47
N GLN A 227 6.23 -10.64 -25.40
CA GLN A 227 5.18 -9.68 -25.77
C GLN A 227 4.26 -9.41 -24.57
N PHE A 228 3.89 -10.45 -23.82
CA PHE A 228 3.11 -10.32 -22.60
C PHE A 228 3.87 -9.53 -21.53
N ALA A 229 5.16 -9.84 -21.32
CA ALA A 229 5.99 -9.15 -20.35
C ALA A 229 6.15 -7.64 -20.64
N LEU A 230 6.07 -7.23 -21.91
CA LEU A 230 6.10 -5.82 -22.33
C LEU A 230 4.74 -5.13 -22.22
N ILE A 231 3.67 -5.79 -22.68
CA ILE A 231 2.32 -5.19 -22.77
C ILE A 231 1.66 -5.13 -21.39
N PHE A 232 1.77 -6.20 -20.59
CA PHE A 232 1.03 -6.34 -19.34
C PHE A 232 1.33 -5.22 -18.32
N PRO A 233 2.59 -4.82 -18.06
CA PRO A 233 2.86 -3.72 -17.11
C PRO A 233 2.25 -2.39 -17.55
N ILE A 234 2.22 -2.12 -18.87
CA ILE A 234 1.64 -0.89 -19.44
C ILE A 234 0.12 -0.90 -19.26
N VAL A 235 -0.54 -2.02 -19.57
CA VAL A 235 -1.99 -2.19 -19.35
C VAL A 235 -2.33 -2.02 -17.87
N MET A 236 -1.55 -2.64 -16.99
CA MET A 236 -1.73 -2.51 -15.54
C MET A 236 -1.60 -1.06 -15.08
N ARG A 237 -0.64 -0.30 -15.62
CA ARG A 237 -0.48 1.11 -15.31
C ARG A 237 -1.70 1.94 -15.72
N LEU A 238 -2.19 1.74 -16.93
CA LEU A 238 -3.40 2.42 -17.42
C LEU A 238 -4.59 2.11 -16.52
N LEU A 239 -4.81 0.84 -16.20
CA LEU A 239 -5.90 0.43 -15.30
C LEU A 239 -5.74 0.98 -13.89
N CYS A 240 -4.50 1.13 -13.38
CA CYS A 240 -4.26 1.78 -12.09
C CYS A 240 -4.70 3.24 -12.14
N ILE A 241 -4.26 3.99 -13.15
CA ILE A 241 -4.62 5.41 -13.32
C ILE A 241 -6.14 5.56 -13.40
N VAL A 242 -6.82 4.71 -14.19
CA VAL A 242 -8.28 4.76 -14.29
C VAL A 242 -8.95 4.42 -12.96
N THR A 243 -8.45 3.41 -12.24
CA THR A 243 -8.99 3.04 -10.91
C THR A 243 -8.77 4.16 -9.89
N ASP A 244 -7.60 4.77 -9.88
CA ASP A 244 -7.26 5.94 -9.05
C ASP A 244 -8.19 7.12 -9.33
N LEU A 245 -8.46 7.42 -10.60
CA LEU A 245 -9.41 8.46 -11.01
C LEU A 245 -10.84 8.14 -10.56
N ILE A 246 -11.31 6.90 -10.74
CA ILE A 246 -12.64 6.49 -10.28
C ILE A 246 -12.76 6.66 -8.76
N MET A 247 -11.79 6.15 -8.00
CA MET A 247 -11.79 6.26 -6.54
C MET A 247 -11.65 7.71 -6.07
N GLY A 248 -10.90 8.54 -6.80
CA GLY A 248 -10.81 9.98 -6.61
C GLY A 248 -12.13 10.70 -6.82
N ILE A 249 -12.82 10.44 -7.93
CA ILE A 249 -14.14 11.01 -8.23
C ILE A 249 -15.17 10.60 -7.17
N VAL A 250 -15.21 9.32 -6.79
CA VAL A 250 -16.06 8.82 -5.70
C VAL A 250 -15.76 9.57 -4.40
N SER A 251 -14.49 9.84 -4.13
CA SER A 251 -14.08 10.60 -2.94
C SER A 251 -14.60 12.03 -2.94
N VAL A 252 -14.49 12.73 -4.08
CA VAL A 252 -15.03 14.09 -4.24
C VAL A 252 -16.55 14.10 -4.10
N LEU A 253 -17.26 13.12 -4.67
CA LEU A 253 -18.72 12.99 -4.53
C LEU A 253 -19.15 12.73 -3.08
N ILE A 254 -18.38 11.92 -2.34
CA ILE A 254 -18.63 11.70 -0.91
C ILE A 254 -18.41 12.99 -0.14
N ILE A 255 -17.34 13.74 -0.43
CA ILE A 255 -17.04 15.02 0.25
C ILE A 255 -18.13 16.06 -0.06
N SER A 256 -18.56 16.19 -1.32
CA SER A 256 -19.55 17.21 -1.74
C SER A 256 -20.96 16.95 -1.22
N ARG A 257 -21.38 15.68 -1.10
CA ARG A 257 -22.69 15.31 -0.54
C ARG A 257 -22.73 15.34 0.99
N SER A 258 -21.57 15.44 1.63
CA SER A 258 -21.43 15.25 3.06
C SER A 258 -21.41 16.58 3.80
N LYS A 259 -22.49 16.89 4.54
CA LYS A 259 -22.48 17.92 5.62
C LYS A 259 -21.39 17.66 6.68
N TYR A 260 -20.72 16.49 6.68
CA TYR A 260 -19.71 16.10 7.68
C TYR A 260 -18.32 16.73 7.48
N PHE A 261 -18.05 17.36 6.32
CA PHE A 261 -16.83 18.15 6.10
C PHE A 261 -17.02 19.64 6.39
N SER A 262 -18.22 20.04 6.85
CA SER A 262 -18.47 21.40 7.34
C SER A 262 -17.47 21.75 8.43
N ARG A 263 -16.69 22.80 8.19
CA ARG A 263 -15.84 23.45 9.18
C ARG A 263 -16.79 23.89 10.31
N ASN A 264 -16.73 23.23 11.47
CA ASN A 264 -17.35 23.78 12.66
C ASN A 264 -16.58 25.07 12.98
N ASN A 265 -17.02 26.18 12.42
CA ASN A 265 -16.75 27.50 12.96
C ASN A 265 -17.55 27.59 14.25
N ASN A 266 -16.88 27.45 15.38
CA ASN A 266 -17.20 28.04 16.67
C ASN A 266 -15.89 28.15 17.44
#